data_AF-A0A937L0Z6-F1
#
_entry.id   AF-A0A937L0Z6-F1
#
_cell.length_a   1.000
_cell.length_b   1.000
_cell.length_c   1.000
_cell.angle_alpha   90.00
_cell.angle_beta   90.00
_cell.angle_gamma   90.00
#
_symmetry.space_group_name_H-M   'P 1'
#
loop_
_entity.id
_entity.type
_entity.pdbx_description
1 polymer ?
#
loop_
_entity_poly.entity_id
_entity_poly.type
_entity_poly.pdbx_seq_one_letter_code
_entity_poly.pdbx_strand_id
1 'polypeptide(L)'
;MTQVISEPVNSGYNLGKANMTQSQQSLQEIWRQGCLGQTLAEEDETHFAALARSRFHTFDMSASHAGDTRSHAEAAQWVELLVKGLARELQENPGLERLWHQSTYSETIHGKSVSFALQTQIV
;
A
#
# COMPACT_ATOMS: atom_id res chain seq x y z
N MET A 1 41.08 -64.43 -9.19
CA MET A 1 40.74 -63.78 -10.47
C MET A 1 39.23 -63.73 -10.60
N THR A 2 38.62 -62.54 -10.58
CA THR A 2 37.39 -62.16 -11.31
C THR A 2 37.16 -60.67 -11.03
N GLN A 3 37.28 -59.83 -12.06
CA GLN A 3 36.76 -58.46 -12.05
C GLN A 3 35.24 -58.52 -12.29
N VAL A 4 34.47 -57.68 -11.58
CA VAL A 4 33.15 -57.26 -12.03
C VAL A 4 33.04 -55.75 -11.80
N ILE A 5 33.03 -55.00 -12.91
CA ILE A 5 32.58 -53.62 -13.01
C ILE A 5 31.17 -53.72 -13.61
N SER A 6 30.15 -53.08 -13.00
CA SER A 6 28.93 -52.63 -13.71
C SER A 6 28.08 -51.71 -12.80
N GLU A 7 28.15 -50.42 -13.13
CA GLU A 7 27.12 -49.36 -13.21
C GLU A 7 26.11 -49.09 -12.07
N PRO A 8 25.95 -47.82 -11.63
CA PRO A 8 24.82 -47.40 -10.82
C PRO A 8 23.53 -47.28 -11.66
N VAL A 9 22.44 -47.81 -11.10
CA VAL A 9 21.09 -47.82 -11.65
C VAL A 9 20.62 -46.41 -12.03
N ASN A 10 20.38 -46.20 -13.32
CA ASN A 10 19.68 -45.06 -13.87
C ASN A 10 18.16 -45.29 -13.71
N SER A 11 17.58 -44.85 -12.59
CA SER A 11 16.12 -44.77 -12.43
C SER A 11 15.69 -43.37 -12.82
N GLY A 12 15.29 -43.21 -14.09
CA GLY A 12 14.85 -41.95 -14.64
C GLY A 12 13.58 -41.42 -13.99
N TYR A 13 13.55 -40.11 -13.76
CA TYR A 13 12.37 -39.26 -13.94
C TYR A 13 12.84 -37.88 -14.42
N ASN A 14 12.72 -37.65 -15.73
CA ASN A 14 12.57 -36.29 -16.27
C ASN A 14 11.08 -35.93 -16.20
N LEU A 15 10.80 -34.62 -16.08
CA LEU A 15 9.50 -33.93 -16.11
C LEU A 15 8.84 -33.64 -14.74
N GLY A 16 9.35 -32.58 -14.11
CA GLY A 16 8.59 -31.71 -13.23
C GLY A 16 8.94 -30.25 -13.51
N LYS A 17 8.62 -29.76 -14.72
CA LYS A 17 8.52 -28.31 -14.96
C LYS A 17 7.36 -27.77 -14.13
N ALA A 18 7.57 -26.55 -13.62
CA ALA A 18 6.62 -25.66 -12.95
C ALA A 18 6.37 -25.94 -11.46
N ASN A 19 7.20 -25.31 -10.64
CA ASN A 19 6.72 -24.22 -9.78
C ASN A 19 7.91 -23.29 -9.48
N MET A 20 8.28 -22.47 -10.47
CA MET A 20 8.79 -21.15 -10.11
C MET A 20 7.61 -20.44 -9.46
N THR A 21 7.51 -20.49 -8.14
CA THR A 21 6.61 -19.61 -7.40
C THR A 21 6.97 -18.20 -7.83
N GLN A 22 6.01 -17.66 -8.59
CA GLN A 22 5.88 -16.33 -9.15
C GLN A 22 6.64 -15.32 -8.29
N SER A 23 7.55 -14.55 -8.89
CA SER A 23 8.25 -13.50 -8.14
C SER A 23 7.21 -12.52 -7.62
N GLN A 24 6.88 -12.61 -6.33
CA GLN A 24 6.09 -11.61 -5.62
C GLN A 24 6.84 -10.29 -5.82
N GLN A 25 6.16 -9.30 -6.42
CA GLN A 25 6.76 -7.99 -6.61
C GLN A 25 7.22 -7.45 -5.24
N SER A 26 8.28 -6.63 -5.22
CA SER A 26 8.68 -6.01 -3.96
C SER A 26 7.57 -5.08 -3.46
N LEU A 27 7.46 -4.87 -2.15
CA LEU A 27 6.48 -3.93 -1.59
C LEU A 27 6.59 -2.53 -2.19
N GLN A 28 7.79 -2.11 -2.59
CA GLN A 28 8.01 -0.83 -3.28
C GLN A 28 7.37 -0.81 -4.67
N GLU A 29 7.47 -1.92 -5.41
CA GLU A 29 6.86 -2.02 -6.73
C GLU A 29 5.34 -2.14 -6.66
N ILE A 30 4.83 -2.92 -5.70
CA ILE A 30 3.40 -3.00 -5.38
C ILE A 30 2.86 -1.61 -5.03
N TRP A 31 3.55 -0.87 -4.16
CA TRP A 31 3.18 0.51 -3.80
C TRP A 31 3.15 1.42 -5.04
N ARG A 32 4.20 1.39 -5.86
CA ARG A 32 4.31 2.22 -7.06
C ARG A 32 3.18 1.93 -8.05
N GLN A 33 2.93 0.66 -8.37
CA GLN A 33 1.88 0.25 -9.30
C GLN A 33 0.49 0.54 -8.74
N GLY A 34 0.27 0.24 -7.46
CA GLY A 34 -0.98 0.52 -6.75
C GLY A 34 -1.31 2.00 -6.74
N CYS A 35 -0.35 2.87 -6.43
CA CYS A 35 -0.50 4.33 -6.48
C CYS A 35 -0.93 4.82 -7.87
N LEU A 36 -0.32 4.28 -8.93
CA LEU A 36 -0.68 4.58 -10.32
C LEU A 36 -2.06 4.04 -10.75
N GLY A 37 -2.71 3.24 -9.90
CA GLY A 37 -3.99 2.60 -10.21
C GLY A 37 -3.87 1.47 -11.24
N GLN A 38 -2.68 0.89 -11.40
CA GLN A 38 -2.47 -0.27 -12.27
C GLN A 38 -3.13 -1.51 -11.67
N THR A 39 -3.55 -2.44 -12.53
CA THR A 39 -4.07 -3.75 -12.09
C THR A 39 -2.96 -4.53 -11.42
N LEU A 40 -3.21 -4.96 -10.18
CA LEU A 40 -2.32 -5.81 -9.40
C LEU A 40 -2.90 -7.23 -9.35
N ALA A 41 -2.06 -8.21 -9.01
CA ALA A 41 -2.56 -9.52 -8.61
C ALA A 41 -3.30 -9.41 -7.27
N GLU A 42 -4.24 -10.32 -6.98
CA GLU A 42 -5.07 -10.25 -5.77
C GLU A 42 -4.27 -10.20 -4.45
N GLU A 43 -3.17 -10.96 -4.38
CA GLU A 43 -2.25 -10.93 -3.23
C GLU A 43 -1.56 -9.56 -3.10
N ASP A 44 -1.11 -8.99 -4.22
CA ASP A 44 -0.47 -7.67 -4.28
C ASP A 44 -1.45 -6.53 -3.98
N GLU A 45 -2.73 -6.66 -4.39
CA GLU A 45 -3.80 -5.73 -4.00
C GLU A 45 -3.99 -5.71 -2.48
N THR A 46 -3.94 -6.90 -1.85
CA THR A 46 -4.03 -7.01 -0.39
C THR A 46 -2.85 -6.31 0.29
N HIS A 47 -1.63 -6.47 -0.24
CA HIS A 47 -0.45 -5.77 0.24
C HIS A 47 -0.53 -4.26 0.05
N PHE A 48 -0.97 -3.80 -1.13
CA PHE A 48 -1.17 -2.37 -1.39
C PHE A 48 -2.21 -1.76 -0.44
N ALA A 49 -3.35 -2.43 -0.23
CA ALA A 49 -4.38 -1.98 0.68
C ALA A 49 -3.89 -1.92 2.14
N ALA A 50 -3.04 -2.85 2.56
CA ALA A 50 -2.42 -2.81 3.89
C ALA A 50 -1.45 -1.62 4.05
N LEU A 51 -0.64 -1.33 3.04
CA LEU A 51 0.26 -0.17 3.03
C LEU A 51 -0.53 1.14 3.07
N ALA A 52 -1.58 1.27 2.25
CA ALA A 52 -2.46 2.43 2.23
C ALA A 52 -3.11 2.66 3.60
N ARG A 53 -3.64 1.60 4.22
CA ARG A 53 -4.24 1.64 5.55
C ARG A 53 -3.27 2.14 6.62
N SER A 54 -2.01 1.69 6.58
CA SER A 54 -0.97 2.15 7.50
C SER A 54 -0.70 3.65 7.37
N ARG A 55 -0.67 4.16 6.13
CA ARG A 55 -0.52 5.59 5.85
C ARG A 55 -1.70 6.40 6.35
N PHE A 56 -2.94 5.95 6.10
CA PHE A 56 -4.15 6.62 6.58
C PHE A 56 -4.24 6.63 8.11
N HIS A 57 -3.88 5.51 8.74
CA HIS A 57 -3.79 5.43 10.20
C HIS A 57 -2.81 6.44 10.78
N THR A 58 -1.63 6.56 10.17
CA THR A 58 -0.58 7.50 10.61
C THR A 58 -1.07 8.95 10.51
N PHE A 59 -1.79 9.29 9.44
CA PHE A 59 -2.42 10.60 9.29
C PHE A 59 -3.44 10.86 10.42
N ASP A 60 -4.39 9.95 10.64
CA ASP A 60 -5.46 10.12 11.62
C ASP A 60 -4.90 10.25 13.05
N MET A 61 -3.91 9.41 13.38
CA MET A 61 -3.16 9.50 14.64
C MET A 61 -2.45 10.85 14.79
N SER A 62 -1.75 11.31 13.75
CA SER A 62 -0.98 12.57 13.79
C SER A 62 -1.87 13.80 13.90
N ALA A 63 -3.02 13.78 13.22
CA ALA A 63 -4.01 14.85 13.28
C ALA A 63 -4.68 14.90 14.66
N SER A 64 -5.07 13.74 15.20
CA SER A 64 -5.68 13.65 16.53
C SER A 64 -4.72 14.12 17.64
N HIS A 65 -3.45 13.67 17.62
CA HIS A 65 -2.43 14.08 18.60
C HIS A 65 -2.08 15.57 18.53
N ALA A 66 -2.36 16.25 17.42
CA ALA A 66 -2.08 17.67 17.30
C ALA A 66 -2.86 18.50 18.31
N GLY A 67 -4.11 18.09 18.61
CA GLY A 67 -4.96 18.73 19.61
C GLY A 67 -4.47 18.54 21.06
N ASP A 68 -3.78 17.44 21.35
CA ASP A 68 -3.37 17.08 22.71
C ASP A 68 -2.06 17.76 23.15
N THR A 69 -1.23 18.16 22.19
CA THR A 69 0.18 18.54 22.44
C THR A 69 0.50 19.99 22.12
N ARG A 70 -0.38 20.71 21.41
CA ARG A 70 -0.13 22.07 20.92
C ARG A 70 -1.17 23.05 21.45
N SER A 71 -0.85 24.34 21.40
CA SER A 71 -1.86 25.37 21.61
C SER A 71 -2.96 25.26 20.54
N HIS A 72 -4.20 25.68 20.84
CA HIS A 72 -5.33 25.53 19.92
C HIS A 72 -5.06 26.09 18.51
N ALA A 73 -4.36 27.23 18.40
CA ALA A 73 -4.03 27.84 17.11
C ALA A 73 -2.97 27.04 16.33
N GLU A 74 -1.91 26.58 17.00
CA GLU A 74 -0.86 25.77 16.38
C GLU A 74 -1.35 24.37 16.00
N ALA A 75 -2.23 23.78 16.82
CA ALA A 75 -2.91 22.52 16.51
C ALA A 75 -3.70 22.64 15.21
N ALA A 76 -4.51 23.70 15.08
CA ALA A 76 -5.32 23.94 13.88
C ALA A 76 -4.45 24.10 12.61
N GLN A 77 -3.39 24.91 12.68
CA GLN A 77 -2.45 25.09 11.56
C GLN A 77 -1.75 23.78 11.18
N TRP A 78 -1.33 22.99 12.18
CA TRP A 78 -0.69 21.71 11.93
C TRP A 78 -1.62 20.70 11.26
N VAL A 79 -2.86 20.59 11.74
CA VAL A 79 -3.89 19.75 11.11
C VAL A 79 -4.17 20.21 9.68
N GLU A 80 -4.25 21.51 9.42
CA GLU A 80 -4.42 22.04 8.07
C GLU A 80 -3.30 21.61 7.12
N LEU A 81 -2.05 21.64 7.58
CA LEU A 81 -0.90 21.16 6.79
C LEU A 81 -0.96 19.66 6.51
N LEU A 82 -1.34 18.85 7.50
CA LEU A 82 -1.52 17.40 7.32
C LEU A 82 -2.63 17.11 6.30
N VAL A 83 -3.76 17.81 6.41
CA VAL A 83 -4.90 17.66 5.49
C VAL A 83 -4.48 18.02 4.07
N LYS A 84 -3.80 19.15 3.86
CA LYS A 84 -3.28 19.56 2.54
C LYS A 84 -2.27 18.55 1.99
N GLY A 85 -1.37 18.05 2.82
CA GLY A 85 -0.35 17.08 2.44
C GLY A 85 -0.95 15.76 1.95
N LEU A 86 -1.89 15.19 2.72
CA LEU A 86 -2.57 13.95 2.32
C LEU A 86 -3.47 14.18 1.10
N ALA A 87 -4.24 15.27 1.05
CA ALA A 87 -5.09 15.56 -0.12
C ALA A 87 -4.28 15.64 -1.42
N ARG A 88 -3.15 16.34 -1.39
CA ARG A 88 -2.22 16.41 -2.53
C ARG A 88 -1.68 15.03 -2.91
N GLU A 89 -1.26 14.24 -1.92
CA GLU A 89 -0.78 12.87 -2.20
C GLU A 89 -1.86 12.03 -2.88
N LEU A 90 -3.09 12.06 -2.40
CA LEU A 90 -4.18 11.28 -2.99
C LEU A 90 -4.45 11.70 -4.44
N GLN A 91 -4.47 13.00 -4.74
CA GLN A 91 -4.64 13.51 -6.11
C GLN A 91 -3.53 13.05 -7.06
N GLU A 92 -2.29 13.01 -6.59
CA GLU A 92 -1.14 12.56 -7.38
C GLU A 92 -1.15 11.02 -7.57
N ASN A 93 -1.97 10.28 -6.80
CA ASN A 93 -1.97 8.82 -6.73
C ASN A 93 -3.42 8.26 -6.78
N PRO A 94 -4.02 8.12 -7.98
CA PRO A 94 -5.44 7.77 -8.12
C PRO A 94 -5.83 6.41 -7.53
N GLY A 95 -4.90 5.46 -7.47
CA GLY A 95 -5.18 4.19 -6.78
C GLY A 95 -5.25 4.32 -5.27
N LEU A 96 -4.48 5.24 -4.71
CA LEU A 96 -4.53 5.56 -3.28
C LEU A 96 -5.79 6.38 -2.95
N GLU A 97 -6.18 7.32 -3.80
CA GLU A 97 -7.45 8.07 -3.69
C GLU A 97 -8.67 7.14 -3.67
N ARG A 98 -8.71 6.15 -4.57
CA ARG A 98 -9.80 5.16 -4.58
C ARG A 98 -9.89 4.41 -3.25
N LEU A 99 -8.75 3.96 -2.70
CA LEU A 99 -8.73 3.28 -1.40
C LEU A 99 -9.11 4.21 -0.26
N TRP A 100 -8.75 5.50 -0.34
CA TRP A 100 -9.16 6.50 0.64
C TRP A 100 -10.68 6.56 0.75
N HIS A 101 -11.39 6.73 -0.37
CA HIS A 101 -12.85 6.79 -0.41
C HIS A 101 -13.55 5.52 0.07
N GLN A 102 -12.88 4.37 0.01
CA GLN A 102 -13.39 3.09 0.50
C GLN A 102 -13.04 2.83 1.97
N SER A 103 -12.19 3.68 2.57
CA SER A 103 -11.71 3.49 3.93
C SER A 103 -12.59 4.20 4.95
N THR A 104 -12.67 3.62 6.17
CA THR A 104 -13.31 4.26 7.34
C THR A 104 -12.61 5.55 7.75
N TYR A 105 -11.34 5.75 7.36
CA TYR A 105 -10.59 6.98 7.66
C TYR A 105 -11.19 8.20 6.96
N SER A 106 -11.80 8.03 5.79
CA SER A 106 -12.47 9.14 5.08
C SER A 106 -13.68 9.71 5.84
N GLU A 107 -14.22 8.95 6.79
CA GLU A 107 -15.38 9.33 7.60
C GLU A 107 -15.03 10.01 8.92
N THR A 108 -13.75 10.00 9.33
CA THR A 108 -13.30 10.66 10.56
C THR A 108 -13.39 12.18 10.43
N ILE A 109 -13.29 12.90 11.56
CA ILE A 109 -13.38 14.38 11.56
C ILE A 109 -12.34 14.99 10.62
N HIS A 110 -11.08 14.54 10.74
CA HIS A 110 -10.00 15.02 9.88
C HIS A 110 -10.06 14.41 8.47
N GLY A 111 -10.55 13.18 8.34
CA GLY A 111 -10.77 12.55 7.04
C GLY A 111 -11.80 13.29 6.17
N LYS A 112 -12.89 13.79 6.78
CA LYS A 112 -13.85 14.63 6.07
C LYS A 112 -13.22 15.91 5.52
N SER A 113 -12.27 16.52 6.24
CA SER A 113 -11.52 17.68 5.77
C SER A 113 -10.64 17.36 4.56
N VAL A 114 -10.00 16.18 4.54
CA VAL A 114 -9.24 15.69 3.37
C VAL A 114 -10.17 15.48 2.18
N SER A 115 -11.29 14.78 2.38
CA SER A 115 -12.29 14.53 1.33
C SER A 115 -12.88 15.83 0.76
N PHE A 116 -13.12 16.83 1.60
CA PHE A 116 -13.52 18.16 1.16
C PHE A 116 -12.42 18.86 0.35
N ALA A 117 -11.18 18.81 0.82
CA ALA A 117 -10.04 19.39 0.11
C ALA A 117 -9.87 18.80 -1.30
N LEU A 118 -10.07 17.48 -1.47
CA LEU A 118 -10.05 16.81 -2.78
C LEU A 118 -11.10 17.37 -3.75
N GLN A 119 -12.30 17.66 -3.26
CA GLN A 119 -13.40 18.19 -4.08
C GLN A 119 -13.19 19.65 -4.47
N THR A 120 -12.64 20.46 -3.55
CA THR A 120 -12.49 21.91 -3.77
C THR A 120 -11.32 22.32 -4.67
N GLN A 121 -10.38 21.41 -4.95
CA GLN A 121 -9.24 21.68 -5.82
C GLN A 121 -9.52 21.38 -7.31
N ILE A 122 -10.74 20.95 -7.65
CA ILE A 122 -11.24 20.94 -9.03
C ILE A 122 -11.75 22.35 -9.35
N VAL A 123 -10.83 23.31 -9.52
CA VAL A 123 -11.08 24.63 -10.13
C VAL A 123 -9.87 25.02 -10.97
#